data_AF-A0A2P5YBS7-F1
#
_entry.id   AF-A0A2P5YBS7-F1
#
_cell.length_a   1.000
_cell.length_b   1.000
_cell.length_c   1.000
_cell.angle_alpha   90.00
_cell.angle_beta   90.00
_cell.angle_gamma   90.00
#
_symmetry.space_group_name_H-M   'P 1'
#
loop_
_entity.id
_entity.type
_entity.pdbx_description
1 polymer ?
#
loop_
_entity_poly.entity_id
_entity_poly.type
_entity_poly.pdbx_seq_one_letter_code
_entity_poly.pdbx_strand_id
1 'polypeptide(L)'
;MAKTKPGVSAPKLKAGKKDLHSYTIRGTNKVVRVGDCVLMRPSDIGKPPYVARVEKIESDNRNNFKVRVRWYYRPEESLGGRRQFHGAKELFLSDHYDVQSAQTVEGKCIVHSFKNYTKLENVGAEDYYCRFEYKAATGAFTPDRVAVYCKCEMPYNPDDLMVQCEGCKDWYHPACVGMTIEEAEMLEHFVCFECSEDDFKQFQNGFHASPVSDAKVGGLWFMMRPSDIGKPPYVARVEKIESDNRNNFKVRVRWYYRPEESLGGRRQFHGAKELFLSDHYDVQSAQTVEGKCIVHSFKNYTKLENVGAEDYYCRFEYKAATGAFTPDRVAKIKVTARILQVGLNFIKGNSFNHVNSVANDHL
;
A
#
# COMPACT_ATOMS: atom_id res chain seq x y z
N MET A 1 23.49 9.92 -7.24
CA MET A 1 22.79 10.22 -5.98
C MET A 1 23.76 10.11 -4.82
N ALA A 2 24.08 11.23 -4.17
CA ALA A 2 24.86 11.23 -2.94
C ALA A 2 23.97 10.70 -1.79
N LYS A 3 24.19 9.45 -1.37
CA LYS A 3 23.60 8.91 -0.15
C LYS A 3 24.45 9.42 1.02
N THR A 4 23.90 10.29 1.86
CA THR A 4 24.53 10.69 3.12
C THR A 4 24.62 9.46 4.02
N LYS A 5 25.85 9.00 4.31
CA LYS A 5 26.10 8.07 5.41
C LYS A 5 25.70 8.78 6.70
N PRO A 6 24.81 8.22 7.55
CA PRO A 6 24.58 8.79 8.88
C PRO A 6 25.90 8.82 9.64
N GLY A 7 26.41 10.02 9.91
CA GLY A 7 27.54 10.22 10.80
C GLY A 7 27.10 9.84 12.21
N VAL A 8 27.71 8.80 12.75
CA VAL A 8 27.49 8.41 14.15
C VAL A 8 28.09 9.51 15.03
N SER A 9 27.25 10.30 15.70
CA SER A 9 27.68 11.10 16.83
C SER A 9 28.04 10.12 17.96
N ALA A 10 29.33 9.97 18.23
CA ALA A 10 29.84 9.05 19.23
C ALA A 10 29.40 9.49 20.64
N PRO A 11 28.66 8.66 21.41
CA PRO A 11 28.54 8.87 22.84
C PRO A 11 29.83 8.43 23.53
N LYS A 12 30.20 9.13 24.62
CA LYS A 12 31.39 8.87 25.43
C LYS A 12 31.59 7.37 25.72
N LEU A 13 32.74 6.83 25.29
CA LEU A 13 33.18 5.46 25.54
C LEU A 13 33.20 5.17 27.05
N LYS A 14 32.35 4.24 27.51
CA LYS A 14 32.53 3.60 28.82
C LYS A 14 33.72 2.64 28.71
N ALA A 15 34.71 2.79 29.59
CA ALA A 15 35.91 1.96 29.60
C ALA A 15 35.57 0.46 29.67
N GLY A 16 36.13 -0.35 28.76
CA GLY A 16 36.06 -1.83 28.81
C GLY A 16 35.14 -2.55 27.82
N LYS A 17 34.64 -1.87 26.78
CA LYS A 17 33.88 -2.49 25.68
C LYS A 17 34.67 -2.44 24.37
N LYS A 18 34.72 -3.56 23.64
CA LYS A 18 35.34 -3.65 22.31
C LYS A 18 34.28 -3.94 21.26
N ASP A 19 34.28 -3.15 20.19
CA ASP A 19 33.43 -3.37 19.03
C ASP A 19 34.03 -4.49 18.17
N LEU A 20 33.18 -5.40 17.71
CA LEU A 20 33.59 -6.57 16.92
C LEU A 20 32.88 -6.59 15.57
N HIS A 21 33.58 -7.10 14.56
CA HIS A 21 33.01 -7.28 13.22
C HIS A 21 32.23 -8.59 13.05
N SER A 22 32.47 -9.58 13.92
CA SER A 22 31.83 -10.89 13.83
C SER A 22 31.79 -11.64 15.16
N TYR A 23 30.87 -12.60 15.24
CA TYR A 23 30.73 -13.57 16.32
C TYR A 23 30.41 -14.95 15.73
N THR A 24 31.07 -16.01 16.20
CA THR A 24 30.76 -17.39 15.80
C THR A 24 29.76 -17.97 16.78
N ILE A 25 28.64 -18.49 16.28
CA ILE A 25 27.60 -19.09 17.12
C ILE A 25 28.19 -20.31 17.83
N ARG A 26 28.16 -20.30 19.16
CA ARG A 26 28.76 -21.34 20.00
C ARG A 26 28.26 -22.74 19.60
N GLY A 27 29.20 -23.67 19.42
CA GLY A 27 28.88 -25.05 19.02
C GLY A 27 28.62 -25.23 17.51
N THR A 28 28.85 -24.20 16.70
CA THR A 28 28.69 -24.27 15.24
C THR A 28 29.87 -23.60 14.53
N ASN A 29 29.94 -23.75 13.21
CA ASN A 29 30.84 -23.02 12.32
C ASN A 29 30.21 -21.76 11.70
N LYS A 30 29.00 -21.36 12.15
CA LYS A 30 28.26 -20.24 11.56
C LYS A 30 28.76 -18.91 12.14
N VAL A 31 29.32 -18.07 11.27
CA VAL A 31 29.81 -16.72 11.61
C VAL A 31 28.75 -15.68 11.32
N VAL A 32 28.37 -14.93 12.34
CA VAL A 32 27.45 -13.78 12.30
C VAL A 32 28.26 -12.48 12.21
N ARG A 33 27.85 -11.57 11.34
CA ARG A 33 28.45 -10.25 11.11
C ARG A 33 27.40 -9.15 11.27
N VAL A 34 27.85 -7.91 11.46
CA VAL A 34 26.95 -6.75 11.41
C VAL A 34 26.28 -6.68 10.03
N GLY A 35 24.97 -6.49 10.02
CA GLY A 35 24.11 -6.52 8.83
C GLY A 35 23.44 -7.87 8.57
N ASP A 36 23.94 -8.98 9.15
CA ASP A 36 23.30 -10.29 9.01
C ASP A 36 21.94 -10.31 9.72
N CYS A 37 21.02 -11.12 9.18
CA CYS A 37 19.78 -11.49 9.85
C CYS A 37 19.97 -12.82 10.59
N VAL A 38 19.39 -12.91 11.78
CA VAL A 38 19.55 -14.05 12.69
C VAL A 38 18.21 -14.50 13.27
N LEU A 39 18.15 -15.79 13.57
CA LEU A 39 17.11 -16.38 14.41
C LEU A 39 17.55 -16.32 15.87
N MET A 40 16.67 -15.86 16.75
CA MET A 40 16.93 -15.74 18.17
C MET A 40 15.89 -16.50 18.97
N ARG A 41 16.35 -17.18 20.03
CA ARG A 41 15.49 -17.97 20.90
C ARG A 41 14.37 -17.13 21.50
N PRO A 42 13.11 -17.58 21.43
CA PRO A 42 12.00 -16.88 22.06
C PRO A 42 12.00 -17.07 23.58
N SER A 43 11.35 -16.14 24.30
CA SER A 43 11.17 -16.27 25.75
C SER A 43 10.17 -17.36 26.13
N ASP A 44 9.15 -17.56 25.29
CA ASP A 44 8.09 -18.56 25.50
C ASP A 44 8.38 -19.83 24.70
N ILE A 45 8.24 -20.99 25.34
CA ILE A 45 8.38 -22.30 24.69
C ILE A 45 7.24 -22.49 23.69
N GLY A 46 7.56 -22.95 22.48
CA GLY A 46 6.58 -23.23 21.42
C GLY A 46 6.30 -22.06 20.47
N LYS A 47 6.85 -20.87 20.74
CA LYS A 47 6.85 -19.78 19.75
C LYS A 47 7.93 -20.02 18.69
N PRO A 48 7.72 -19.55 17.44
CA PRO A 48 8.78 -19.54 16.45
C PRO A 48 9.93 -18.62 16.92
N PRO A 49 11.17 -18.87 16.47
CA PRO A 49 12.28 -17.96 16.74
C PRO A 49 11.99 -16.55 16.27
N TYR A 50 12.46 -15.57 17.07
CA TYR A 50 12.44 -14.17 16.68
C TYR A 50 13.44 -13.93 15.56
N VAL A 51 13.11 -13.01 14.65
CA VAL A 51 14.00 -12.64 13.55
C VAL A 51 14.54 -11.23 13.82
N ALA A 52 15.85 -11.06 13.72
CA ALA A 52 16.48 -9.77 13.99
C ALA A 52 17.62 -9.49 13.03
N ARG A 53 17.84 -8.21 12.70
CA ARG A 53 19.05 -7.75 12.02
C ARG A 53 20.10 -7.34 13.05
N VAL A 54 21.32 -7.82 12.90
CA VAL A 54 22.44 -7.45 13.79
C VAL A 54 22.95 -6.07 13.40
N GLU A 55 22.80 -5.09 14.29
CA GLU A 55 23.24 -3.71 14.06
C GLU A 55 24.63 -3.45 14.66
N LYS A 56 24.99 -4.15 15.73
CA LYS A 56 26.30 -4.03 16.37
C LYS A 56 26.65 -5.29 17.17
N ILE A 57 27.93 -5.63 17.22
CA ILE A 57 28.47 -6.69 18.10
C ILE A 57 29.49 -6.06 19.03
N GLU A 58 29.35 -6.29 20.33
CA GLU A 58 30.27 -5.80 21.36
C GLU A 58 30.69 -6.97 22.25
N SER A 59 31.94 -6.96 22.74
CA SER A 59 32.36 -7.79 23.87
C SER A 59 32.74 -6.94 25.07
N ASP A 60 32.51 -7.47 26.26
CA ASP A 60 33.11 -6.96 27.48
C ASP A 60 34.50 -7.58 27.72
N ASN A 61 35.21 -7.07 28.73
CA ASN A 61 36.52 -7.57 29.14
C ASN A 61 36.53 -9.04 29.60
N ARG A 62 35.37 -9.67 29.80
CA ARG A 62 35.22 -11.08 30.21
C ARG A 62 34.81 -11.99 29.04
N ASN A 63 34.92 -11.50 27.80
CA ASN A 63 34.46 -12.19 26.59
C ASN A 63 32.96 -12.57 26.60
N ASN A 64 32.12 -11.79 27.30
CA ASN A 64 30.68 -11.87 27.10
C ASN A 64 30.31 -11.03 25.89
N PHE A 65 29.74 -11.69 24.88
CA PHE A 65 29.32 -11.05 23.63
C PHE A 65 27.88 -10.58 23.74
N LYS A 66 27.65 -9.31 23.39
CA LYS A 66 26.32 -8.72 23.25
C LYS A 66 26.11 -8.27 21.81
N VAL A 67 24.88 -8.41 21.35
CA VAL A 67 24.45 -7.95 20.03
C VAL A 67 23.39 -6.87 20.21
N ARG A 68 23.62 -5.71 19.59
CA ARG A 68 22.54 -4.74 19.38
C ARG A 68 21.80 -5.18 18.12
N VAL A 69 20.49 -5.36 18.24
CA VAL A 69 19.65 -5.88 17.16
C VAL A 69 18.53 -4.92 16.84
N ARG A 70 18.03 -5.01 15.62
CA ARG A 70 16.79 -4.40 15.15
C ARG A 70 15.79 -5.51 14.85
N TRP A 71 14.64 -5.49 15.50
CA TRP A 71 13.68 -6.60 15.43
C TRP A 71 12.88 -6.56 14.13
N TYR A 72 12.66 -7.74 13.55
CA TYR A 72 11.57 -7.96 12.62
C TYR A 72 10.36 -8.47 13.39
N TYR A 73 9.18 -8.03 12.96
CA TYR A 73 7.90 -8.50 13.47
C TYR A 73 7.23 -9.38 12.43
N ARG A 74 6.67 -10.50 12.86
CA ARG A 74 5.76 -11.29 12.02
C ARG A 74 4.41 -10.58 11.93
N PRO A 75 3.61 -10.82 10.88
CA PRO A 75 2.27 -10.25 10.75
C PRO A 75 1.38 -10.42 11.99
N GLU A 76 1.38 -11.61 12.57
CA GLU A 76 0.64 -11.96 13.79
C GLU A 76 1.10 -11.22 15.06
N GLU A 77 2.33 -10.68 15.07
CA GLU A 77 2.89 -9.92 16.19
C GLU A 77 2.60 -8.41 16.06
N SER A 78 2.12 -7.96 14.90
CA SER A 78 1.76 -6.56 14.68
C SER A 78 0.42 -6.21 15.35
N LEU A 79 0.22 -4.94 15.70
CA LEU A 79 -1.04 -4.46 16.28
C LEU A 79 -2.26 -4.75 15.38
N GLY A 80 -2.06 -4.82 14.06
CA GLY A 80 -3.11 -5.09 13.08
C GLY A 80 -3.33 -6.58 12.77
N GLY A 81 -2.49 -7.46 13.31
CA GLY A 81 -2.50 -8.91 13.06
C GLY A 81 -2.20 -9.32 11.61
N ARG A 82 -2.20 -10.64 11.39
CA ARG A 82 -2.05 -11.22 10.05
C ARG A 82 -3.28 -10.92 9.19
N ARG A 83 -3.05 -10.74 7.89
CA ARG A 83 -4.07 -10.43 6.87
C ARG A 83 -3.86 -11.33 5.67
N GLN A 84 -4.89 -11.46 4.86
CA GLN A 84 -4.89 -12.38 3.71
C GLN A 84 -3.80 -12.08 2.67
N PHE A 85 -3.35 -10.82 2.55
CA PHE A 85 -2.31 -10.45 1.59
C PHE A 85 -0.89 -10.63 2.15
N HIS A 86 -0.75 -11.02 3.43
CA HIS A 86 0.55 -11.27 4.04
C HIS A 86 1.02 -12.68 3.74
N GLY A 87 2.19 -12.81 3.12
CA GLY A 87 2.78 -14.13 2.87
C GLY A 87 3.22 -14.84 4.15
N ALA A 88 3.35 -16.15 4.09
CA ALA A 88 3.77 -17.01 5.19
C ALA A 88 5.18 -16.64 5.70
N LYS A 89 6.07 -16.23 4.80
CA LYS A 89 7.46 -15.82 5.08
C LYS A 89 7.65 -14.30 5.22
N GLU A 90 6.55 -13.54 5.31
CA GLU A 90 6.62 -12.09 5.43
C GLU A 90 7.04 -11.64 6.83
N LEU A 91 7.88 -10.61 6.88
CA LEU A 91 8.33 -9.91 8.07
C LEU A 91 8.25 -8.40 7.89
N PHE A 92 8.13 -7.66 9.00
CA PHE A 92 8.12 -6.20 9.03
C PHE A 92 9.34 -5.68 9.77
N LEU A 93 10.12 -4.81 9.13
CA LEU A 93 11.32 -4.24 9.73
C LEU A 93 10.91 -3.13 10.71
N SER A 94 10.99 -3.40 12.02
CA SER A 94 10.50 -2.45 13.02
C SER A 94 11.46 -1.31 13.33
N ASP A 95 11.04 -0.29 14.06
CA ASP A 95 11.91 0.68 14.74
C ASP A 95 12.34 0.25 16.16
N HIS A 96 12.05 -0.99 16.54
CA HIS A 96 12.40 -1.54 17.85
C HIS A 96 13.84 -2.10 17.84
N TYR A 97 14.69 -1.47 18.64
CA TYR A 97 16.07 -1.90 18.89
C TYR A 97 16.23 -2.42 20.31
N ASP A 98 17.07 -3.43 20.47
CA ASP A 98 17.39 -3.98 21.79
C ASP A 98 18.84 -4.50 21.83
N VAL A 99 19.35 -4.77 23.04
CA VAL A 99 20.67 -5.37 23.26
C VAL A 99 20.50 -6.73 23.94
N GLN A 100 20.89 -7.78 23.24
CA GLN A 100 20.73 -9.16 23.68
C GLN A 100 22.09 -9.85 23.85
N SER A 101 22.12 -10.95 24.61
CA SER A 101 23.29 -11.83 24.67
C SER A 101 23.48 -12.52 23.33
N ALA A 102 24.71 -12.59 22.80
CA ALA A 102 24.96 -13.30 21.54
C ALA A 102 24.71 -14.82 21.66
N GLN A 103 24.55 -15.35 22.88
CA GLN A 103 24.22 -16.75 23.13
C GLN A 103 22.76 -17.09 22.82
N THR A 104 21.88 -16.10 22.67
CA THR A 104 20.48 -16.33 22.29
C THR A 104 20.30 -16.50 20.77
N VAL A 105 21.36 -16.28 19.99
CA VAL A 105 21.37 -16.52 18.54
C VAL A 105 21.42 -18.02 18.26
N GLU A 106 20.41 -18.53 17.57
CA GLU A 106 20.27 -19.96 17.23
C GLU A 106 20.76 -20.25 15.80
N GLY A 107 20.67 -19.28 14.90
CA GLY A 107 21.05 -19.45 13.51
C GLY A 107 21.07 -18.14 12.72
N LYS A 108 21.46 -18.26 11.44
CA LYS A 108 21.35 -17.19 10.45
C LYS A 108 20.14 -17.46 9.56
N CYS A 109 19.50 -16.38 9.12
CA CYS A 109 18.46 -16.40 8.10
C CYS A 109 18.71 -15.30 7.07
N ILE A 110 17.94 -15.31 5.98
CA ILE A 110 18.01 -14.29 4.94
C ILE A 110 16.66 -13.59 4.88
N VAL A 111 16.67 -12.26 5.05
CA VAL A 111 15.48 -11.43 4.83
C VAL A 111 15.67 -10.68 3.53
N HIS A 112 15.04 -11.18 2.48
CA HIS A 112 15.08 -10.63 1.14
C HIS A 112 14.25 -9.34 1.02
N SER A 113 14.59 -8.51 0.05
CA SER A 113 13.59 -7.56 -0.47
C SER A 113 12.47 -8.33 -1.16
N PHE A 114 11.24 -7.82 -1.13
CA PHE A 114 10.11 -8.48 -1.80
C PHE A 114 10.39 -8.81 -3.27
N LYS A 115 10.99 -7.88 -4.01
CA LYS A 115 11.38 -8.07 -5.42
C LYS A 115 12.36 -9.22 -5.64
N ASN A 116 13.25 -9.48 -4.68
CA ASN A 116 14.21 -10.58 -4.80
C ASN A 116 13.58 -11.90 -4.36
N TYR A 117 12.75 -11.87 -3.32
CA TYR A 117 12.02 -13.05 -2.83
C TYR A 117 11.12 -13.65 -3.92
N THR A 118 10.35 -12.82 -4.64
CA THR A 118 9.45 -13.28 -5.71
C THR A 118 10.19 -13.85 -6.93
N LYS A 119 11.52 -13.84 -6.95
CA LYS A 119 12.36 -14.39 -8.01
C LYS A 119 13.11 -15.65 -7.59
N LEU A 120 12.97 -16.08 -6.33
CA LEU A 120 13.58 -17.31 -5.87
C LEU A 120 12.90 -18.50 -6.56
N GLU A 121 13.70 -19.38 -7.15
CA GLU A 121 13.19 -20.64 -7.70
C GLU A 121 12.66 -21.56 -6.60
N ASN A 122 13.35 -21.56 -5.44
CA ASN A 122 13.00 -22.36 -4.28
C ASN A 122 13.13 -21.51 -3.02
N VAL A 123 12.07 -21.43 -2.23
CA VAL A 123 12.07 -20.73 -0.94
C VAL A 123 12.49 -21.71 0.15
N GLY A 124 13.64 -21.47 0.77
CA GLY A 124 14.15 -22.27 1.88
C GLY A 124 13.44 -22.00 3.21
N ALA A 125 13.72 -22.85 4.21
CA ALA A 125 13.17 -22.69 5.56
C ALA A 125 13.55 -21.35 6.19
N GLU A 126 14.78 -20.88 5.91
CA GLU A 126 15.41 -19.69 6.45
C GLU A 126 15.31 -18.45 5.54
N ASP A 127 14.56 -18.56 4.44
CA ASP A 127 14.25 -17.44 3.56
C ASP A 127 12.97 -16.74 4.01
N TYR A 128 13.12 -15.45 4.26
CA TYR A 128 12.05 -14.52 4.61
C TYR A 128 12.07 -13.34 3.66
N TYR A 129 11.03 -12.51 3.70
CA TYR A 129 11.05 -11.25 2.97
C TYR A 129 10.44 -10.11 3.76
N CYS A 130 10.84 -8.90 3.40
CA CYS A 130 10.33 -7.67 3.97
C CYS A 130 10.04 -6.67 2.85
N ARG A 131 8.84 -6.07 2.90
CA ARG A 131 8.44 -4.92 2.06
C ARG A 131 7.96 -3.72 2.85
N PHE A 132 7.75 -3.87 4.16
CA PHE A 132 7.31 -2.79 5.02
C PHE A 132 8.25 -2.55 6.19
N GLU A 133 8.49 -1.28 6.48
CA GLU A 133 8.91 -0.85 7.81
C GLU A 133 7.69 -0.72 8.72
N TYR A 134 7.89 -0.92 10.02
CA TYR A 134 6.83 -0.93 11.02
C TYR A 134 7.20 -0.09 12.25
N LYS A 135 6.33 0.83 12.64
CA LYS A 135 6.50 1.62 13.87
C LYS A 135 5.86 0.87 15.03
N ALA A 136 6.65 0.23 15.87
CA ALA A 136 6.17 -0.68 16.90
C ALA A 136 5.21 -0.03 17.89
N ALA A 137 5.42 1.26 18.19
CA ALA A 137 4.57 2.00 19.13
C ALA A 137 3.21 2.43 18.56
N THR A 138 3.11 2.66 17.24
CA THR A 138 1.89 3.21 16.63
C THR A 138 1.19 2.24 15.70
N GLY A 139 1.84 1.14 15.32
CA GLY A 139 1.32 0.19 14.34
C GLY A 139 1.38 0.69 12.89
N ALA A 140 2.05 1.82 12.64
CA ALA A 140 2.09 2.44 11.32
C ALA A 140 3.11 1.73 10.41
N PHE A 141 2.77 1.63 9.13
CA PHE A 141 3.62 1.00 8.12
C PHE A 141 4.24 2.01 7.16
N THR A 142 5.40 1.68 6.60
CA THR A 142 6.03 2.46 5.53
C THR A 142 6.53 1.52 4.43
N PRO A 143 6.21 1.75 3.14
CA PRO A 143 5.36 2.83 2.64
C PRO A 143 3.89 2.70 3.09
N ASP A 144 3.19 3.83 3.11
CA ASP A 144 1.76 3.92 3.44
C ASP A 144 0.85 3.56 2.25
N ARG A 145 1.43 3.47 1.04
CA ARG A 145 0.77 3.02 -0.19
C ARG A 145 1.47 1.80 -0.76
N VAL A 146 0.66 0.86 -1.23
CA VAL A 146 1.11 -0.40 -1.82
C VAL A 146 0.29 -0.66 -3.06
N ALA A 147 0.95 -1.08 -4.14
CA ALA A 147 0.28 -1.49 -5.36
C ALA A 147 -0.76 -2.57 -5.06
N VAL A 148 -1.96 -2.41 -5.62
CA VAL A 148 -3.04 -3.38 -5.50
C VAL A 148 -3.46 -3.91 -6.86
N TYR A 149 -4.01 -5.12 -6.85
CA TYR A 149 -4.35 -5.90 -8.03
C TYR A 149 -5.72 -6.54 -7.89
N CYS A 150 -6.19 -7.15 -8.97
CA CYS A 150 -7.40 -7.96 -9.03
C CYS A 150 -8.69 -7.18 -8.70
N LYS A 151 -9.86 -7.78 -8.90
CA LYS A 151 -11.16 -7.19 -8.53
C LYS A 151 -11.34 -7.01 -7.01
N CYS A 152 -10.47 -7.62 -6.20
CA CYS A 152 -10.48 -7.48 -4.74
C CYS A 152 -9.66 -6.27 -4.24
N GLU A 153 -8.87 -5.62 -5.12
CA GLU A 153 -8.04 -4.45 -4.79
C GLU A 153 -7.13 -4.71 -3.59
N MET A 154 -6.43 -5.86 -3.62
CA MET A 154 -5.52 -6.32 -2.57
C MET A 154 -4.06 -6.22 -3.00
N PRO A 155 -3.12 -5.95 -2.06
CA PRO A 155 -1.71 -6.16 -2.31
C PRO A 155 -1.42 -7.60 -2.72
N TYR A 156 -0.39 -7.80 -3.54
CA TYR A 156 -0.01 -9.13 -4.00
C TYR A 156 0.54 -9.99 -2.85
N ASN A 157 -0.01 -11.17 -2.64
CA ASN A 157 0.56 -12.19 -1.76
C ASN A 157 1.41 -13.14 -2.61
N PRO A 158 2.73 -13.27 -2.35
CA PRO A 158 3.60 -14.12 -3.17
C PRO A 158 3.29 -15.61 -3.08
N ASP A 159 2.48 -16.03 -2.11
CA ASP A 159 2.07 -17.42 -1.94
C ASP A 159 0.81 -17.75 -2.78
N ASP A 160 0.09 -16.74 -3.27
CA ASP A 160 -1.16 -16.91 -4.01
C ASP A 160 -0.91 -16.87 -5.53
N LEU A 161 -1.48 -17.83 -6.26
CA LEU A 161 -1.46 -17.85 -7.71
C LEU A 161 -2.28 -16.67 -8.27
N MET A 162 -1.72 -15.99 -9.27
CA MET A 162 -2.41 -14.97 -10.05
C MET A 162 -2.16 -15.17 -11.55
N VAL A 163 -3.16 -14.84 -12.36
CA VAL A 163 -3.08 -14.83 -13.82
C VAL A 163 -3.09 -13.39 -14.34
N GLN A 164 -2.26 -13.11 -15.34
CA GLN A 164 -2.18 -11.78 -15.95
C GLN A 164 -3.10 -11.69 -17.16
N CYS A 165 -3.95 -10.66 -17.20
CA CYS A 165 -4.78 -10.38 -18.36
C CYS A 165 -3.93 -9.87 -19.54
N GLU A 166 -4.14 -10.40 -20.73
CA GLU A 166 -3.39 -9.98 -21.92
C GLU A 166 -3.77 -8.59 -22.43
N GLY A 167 -5.00 -8.15 -22.18
CA GLY A 167 -5.48 -6.82 -22.55
C GLY A 167 -4.95 -5.73 -21.61
N CYS A 168 -5.40 -5.72 -20.36
CA CYS A 168 -5.08 -4.64 -19.40
C CYS A 168 -3.76 -4.84 -18.64
N LYS A 169 -3.12 -6.01 -18.76
CA LYS A 169 -1.90 -6.39 -18.01
C LYS A 169 -2.06 -6.38 -16.48
N ASP A 170 -3.29 -6.29 -15.96
CA ASP A 170 -3.57 -6.45 -14.53
C ASP A 170 -3.61 -7.94 -14.13
N TRP A 171 -3.37 -8.20 -12.84
CA TRP A 171 -3.27 -9.54 -12.29
C TRP A 171 -4.53 -9.90 -11.52
N TYR A 172 -5.00 -11.14 -11.67
CA TYR A 172 -6.25 -11.63 -11.06
C TYR A 172 -6.02 -12.95 -10.34
N HIS A 173 -6.60 -13.09 -9.16
CA HIS A 173 -6.71 -14.39 -8.50
C HIS A 173 -7.72 -15.25 -9.28
N PRO A 174 -7.44 -16.53 -9.57
CA PRO A 174 -8.37 -17.41 -10.28
C PRO A 174 -9.78 -17.40 -9.70
N ALA A 175 -9.90 -17.57 -8.37
CA ALA A 175 -11.18 -17.54 -7.66
C ALA A 175 -11.95 -16.21 -7.83
N CYS A 176 -11.26 -15.07 -7.97
CA CYS A 176 -11.91 -13.76 -8.16
C CYS A 176 -12.49 -13.56 -9.58
N VAL A 177 -12.10 -14.42 -10.52
CA VAL A 177 -12.58 -14.42 -11.90
C VAL A 177 -13.32 -15.70 -12.28
N GLY A 178 -13.68 -16.52 -11.27
CA GLY A 178 -14.52 -17.71 -11.46
C GLY A 178 -13.79 -18.92 -12.03
N MET A 179 -12.49 -19.06 -11.74
CA MET A 179 -11.67 -20.20 -12.18
C MET A 179 -11.05 -20.92 -10.97
N THR A 180 -10.80 -22.22 -11.12
CA THR A 180 -10.00 -22.99 -10.15
C THR A 180 -8.50 -22.74 -10.36
N ILE A 181 -7.67 -23.25 -9.44
CA ILE A 181 -6.21 -23.17 -9.57
C ILE A 181 -5.75 -24.03 -10.74
N GLU A 182 -6.29 -25.25 -10.87
CA GLU A 182 -5.96 -26.20 -11.93
C GLU A 182 -6.33 -25.66 -13.31
N GLU A 183 -7.51 -25.06 -13.44
CA GLU A 183 -7.92 -24.38 -14.67
C GLU A 183 -6.94 -23.26 -15.03
N ALA A 184 -6.57 -22.43 -14.05
CA ALA A 184 -5.66 -21.31 -14.26
C ALA A 184 -4.23 -21.74 -14.66
N GLU A 185 -3.74 -22.86 -14.13
CA GLU A 185 -2.43 -23.42 -14.49
C GLU A 185 -2.39 -23.97 -15.92
N MET A 186 -3.54 -24.39 -16.47
CA MET A 186 -3.67 -24.91 -17.83
C MET A 186 -3.96 -23.82 -18.88
N LEU A 187 -4.12 -22.55 -18.48
CA LEU A 187 -4.38 -21.45 -19.42
C LEU A 187 -3.12 -21.00 -20.15
N GLU A 188 -3.18 -21.02 -21.47
CA GLU A 188 -2.17 -20.34 -22.31
C GLU A 188 -2.43 -18.83 -22.43
N HIS A 189 -3.72 -18.45 -22.53
CA HIS A 189 -4.16 -17.07 -22.73
C HIS A 189 -5.29 -16.73 -21.76
N PHE A 190 -5.22 -15.54 -21.14
CA PHE A 190 -6.26 -15.04 -20.26
C PHE A 190 -6.63 -13.59 -20.59
N VAL A 191 -7.91 -13.35 -20.84
CA VAL A 191 -8.48 -12.01 -21.01
C VAL A 191 -9.56 -11.80 -19.95
N CYS A 192 -9.44 -10.75 -19.15
CA CYS A 192 -10.39 -10.48 -18.08
C CYS A 192 -11.73 -9.97 -18.63
N PHE A 193 -12.80 -10.12 -17.82
CA PHE A 193 -14.15 -9.67 -18.18
C PHE A 193 -14.24 -8.21 -18.65
N GLU A 194 -13.48 -7.31 -18.01
CA GLU A 194 -13.46 -5.88 -18.38
C GLU A 194 -12.91 -5.69 -19.81
N CYS A 195 -11.89 -6.46 -20.19
CA CYS A 195 -11.33 -6.41 -21.54
C CYS A 195 -12.16 -7.17 -22.58
N SER A 196 -12.83 -8.26 -22.18
CA SER A 196 -13.69 -9.01 -23.10
C SER A 196 -14.94 -8.23 -23.51
N GLU A 197 -15.46 -7.37 -22.62
CA GLU A 197 -16.57 -6.47 -22.97
C GLU A 197 -16.11 -5.27 -23.81
N ASP A 198 -14.87 -4.80 -23.62
CA ASP A 198 -14.32 -3.69 -24.38
C ASP A 198 -13.98 -4.06 -25.85
N ASP A 199 -13.80 -5.34 -26.19
CA ASP A 199 -13.71 -5.80 -27.59
C ASP A 199 -14.95 -5.42 -28.43
N PHE A 200 -16.13 -5.24 -27.80
CA PHE A 200 -17.33 -4.72 -28.47
C PHE A 200 -17.31 -3.19 -28.69
N LYS A 201 -16.36 -2.46 -28.08
CA LYS A 201 -16.15 -1.02 -28.28
C LYS A 201 -14.85 -0.71 -29.04
N GLN A 202 -13.97 -1.69 -29.20
CA GLN A 202 -12.64 -1.55 -29.79
C GLN A 202 -12.60 -1.68 -31.32
N PHE A 203 -13.74 -1.59 -32.01
CA PHE A 203 -13.81 -1.30 -33.45
C PHE A 203 -13.76 0.19 -33.80
N GLN A 204 -13.59 1.09 -32.83
CA GLN A 204 -13.61 2.55 -33.08
C GLN A 204 -12.43 3.37 -32.53
N ASN A 205 -11.48 2.81 -31.78
CA ASN A 205 -10.33 3.58 -31.28
C ASN A 205 -9.07 2.75 -31.03
N GLY A 206 -8.46 2.26 -32.11
CA GLY A 206 -7.08 1.80 -32.09
C GLY A 206 -6.12 2.98 -31.95
N PHE A 207 -5.28 2.95 -30.92
CA PHE A 207 -4.11 3.82 -30.79
C PHE A 207 -3.14 3.55 -31.95
N HIS A 208 -3.09 4.46 -32.91
CA HIS A 208 -1.94 4.65 -33.78
C HIS A 208 -1.59 6.14 -33.76
N ALA A 209 -0.36 6.46 -33.35
CA ALA A 209 0.15 7.82 -33.36
C ALA A 209 0.48 8.24 -34.80
N SER A 210 -0.25 9.23 -35.32
CA SER A 210 0.13 10.09 -36.47
C SER A 210 -0.84 11.29 -36.59
N PRO A 211 -0.46 12.38 -37.30
CA PRO A 211 -0.54 13.73 -36.75
C PRO A 211 -1.81 14.52 -37.09
N VAL A 212 -2.20 15.36 -36.13
CA VAL A 212 -2.92 16.65 -36.22
C VAL A 212 -4.02 16.76 -37.29
N SER A 213 -5.24 16.38 -36.91
CA SER A 213 -6.48 17.14 -37.17
C SER A 213 -7.65 16.44 -36.46
N ASP A 214 -8.51 17.22 -35.80
CA ASP A 214 -9.66 16.82 -34.97
C ASP A 214 -9.34 16.08 -33.66
N ALA A 215 -9.05 16.88 -32.63
CA ALA A 215 -8.80 16.40 -31.28
C ALA A 215 -10.03 15.66 -30.71
N LYS A 216 -9.90 14.34 -30.52
CA LYS A 216 -10.71 13.56 -29.59
C LYS A 216 -10.41 14.06 -28.17
N VAL A 217 -11.13 15.10 -27.72
CA VAL A 217 -10.98 15.66 -26.37
C VAL A 217 -11.74 14.85 -25.31
N GLY A 218 -12.54 13.87 -25.73
CA GLY A 218 -13.25 12.96 -24.83
C GLY A 218 -12.29 12.18 -23.94
N GLY A 219 -12.43 12.35 -22.62
CA GLY A 219 -11.67 11.57 -21.63
C GLY A 219 -10.50 12.30 -20.96
N LEU A 220 -10.28 13.59 -21.24
CA LEU A 220 -9.31 14.40 -20.50
C LEU A 220 -9.94 14.99 -19.22
N TRP A 221 -9.13 15.11 -18.16
CA TRP A 221 -9.53 15.75 -16.91
C TRP A 221 -8.90 17.13 -16.75
N PHE A 222 -9.70 18.05 -16.21
CA PHE A 222 -9.32 19.43 -16.03
C PHE A 222 -9.74 19.94 -14.66
N MET A 223 -8.96 20.90 -14.17
CA MET A 223 -9.29 21.76 -13.06
C MET A 223 -10.10 22.95 -13.55
N MET A 224 -11.22 23.22 -12.89
CA MET A 224 -12.16 24.28 -13.22
C MET A 224 -12.19 25.31 -12.09
N ARG A 225 -12.08 26.59 -12.45
CA ARG A 225 -12.07 27.71 -11.52
C ARG A 225 -13.38 27.79 -10.75
N PRO A 226 -13.35 27.86 -9.42
CA PRO A 226 -14.54 28.13 -8.63
C PRO A 226 -14.91 29.62 -8.67
N SER A 227 -16.20 29.92 -8.52
CA SER A 227 -16.68 31.31 -8.42
C SER A 227 -16.28 31.98 -7.09
N ASP A 228 -16.14 31.20 -6.02
CA ASP A 228 -15.78 31.71 -4.70
C ASP A 228 -14.27 31.74 -4.50
N ILE A 229 -13.77 32.88 -4.01
CA ILE A 229 -12.34 33.07 -3.71
C ILE A 229 -11.94 32.14 -2.55
N GLY A 230 -10.82 31.45 -2.71
CA GLY A 230 -10.24 30.57 -1.70
C GLY A 230 -10.76 29.13 -1.71
N LYS A 231 -11.73 28.80 -2.58
CA LYS A 231 -12.08 27.39 -2.83
C LYS A 231 -11.02 26.71 -3.70
N PRO A 232 -10.72 25.43 -3.46
CA PRO A 232 -9.87 24.67 -4.37
C PRO A 232 -10.57 24.50 -5.73
N PRO A 233 -9.81 24.30 -6.83
CA PRO A 233 -10.40 24.05 -8.13
C PRO A 233 -11.22 22.75 -8.13
N TYR A 234 -12.34 22.80 -8.84
CA TYR A 234 -13.17 21.64 -9.12
C TYR A 234 -12.51 20.74 -10.15
N VAL A 235 -12.74 19.44 -10.07
CA VAL A 235 -12.21 18.49 -11.05
C VAL A 235 -13.34 18.00 -11.94
N ALA A 236 -13.13 18.04 -13.25
CA ALA A 236 -14.10 17.62 -14.24
C ALA A 236 -13.46 16.76 -15.32
N ARG A 237 -14.20 15.77 -15.83
CA ARG A 237 -13.90 15.13 -17.11
C ARG A 237 -14.62 15.90 -18.21
N VAL A 238 -13.89 16.29 -19.24
CA VAL A 238 -14.48 16.90 -20.43
C VAL A 238 -15.05 15.79 -21.31
N GLU A 239 -16.36 15.86 -21.52
CA GLU A 239 -17.11 14.91 -22.34
C GLU A 239 -17.21 15.37 -23.79
N LYS A 240 -17.32 16.68 -24.00
CA LYS A 240 -17.43 17.30 -25.33
C LYS A 240 -16.97 18.74 -25.29
N ILE A 241 -16.32 19.20 -26.36
CA ILE A 241 -16.06 20.62 -26.61
C ILE A 241 -16.94 21.05 -27.77
N GLU A 242 -17.59 22.19 -27.62
CA GLU A 242 -18.43 22.81 -28.63
C GLU A 242 -17.96 24.26 -28.82
N SER A 243 -18.04 24.76 -30.04
CA SER A 243 -17.70 26.14 -30.39
C SER A 243 -18.87 26.77 -31.12
N ASP A 244 -19.17 28.03 -30.82
CA ASP A 244 -20.09 28.80 -31.64
C ASP A 244 -19.40 29.46 -32.85
N ASN A 245 -20.19 30.08 -33.72
CA ASN A 245 -19.71 30.81 -34.91
C ASN A 245 -18.82 32.03 -34.59
N ARG A 246 -18.64 32.37 -33.31
CA ARG A 246 -17.80 33.47 -32.81
C ARG A 246 -16.55 32.95 -32.08
N ASN A 247 -16.21 31.67 -32.22
CA ASN A 247 -15.11 31.00 -31.51
C ASN A 247 -15.23 31.06 -29.97
N ASN A 248 -16.44 31.16 -29.42
CA ASN A 248 -16.63 30.91 -27.99
C ASN A 248 -16.73 29.40 -27.76
N PHE A 249 -15.79 28.89 -26.97
CA PHE A 249 -15.74 27.48 -26.64
C PHE A 249 -16.51 27.19 -25.35
N LYS A 250 -17.40 26.21 -25.40
CA LYS A 250 -18.09 25.62 -24.27
C LYS A 250 -17.64 24.17 -24.09
N VAL A 251 -17.56 23.74 -22.86
CA VAL A 251 -17.18 22.37 -22.50
C VAL A 251 -18.35 21.72 -21.76
N ARG A 252 -18.83 20.60 -22.28
CA ARG A 252 -19.73 19.72 -21.54
C ARG A 252 -18.87 18.88 -20.62
N VAL A 253 -19.13 18.97 -19.33
CA VAL A 253 -18.32 18.36 -18.28
C VAL A 253 -19.12 17.37 -17.45
N ARG A 254 -18.43 16.38 -16.90
CA ARG A 254 -18.90 15.51 -15.83
C ARG A 254 -18.08 15.77 -14.58
N TRP A 255 -18.74 16.14 -13.49
CA TRP A 255 -18.07 16.60 -12.28
C TRP A 255 -17.55 15.44 -11.43
N TYR A 256 -16.38 15.66 -10.83
CA TYR A 256 -15.88 14.87 -9.71
C TYR A 256 -16.08 15.65 -8.42
N TYR A 257 -16.50 14.94 -7.38
CA TYR A 257 -16.69 15.50 -6.06
C TYR A 257 -15.56 15.05 -5.15
N ARG A 258 -14.99 15.98 -4.39
CA ARG A 258 -14.14 15.66 -3.26
C ARG A 258 -15.00 15.11 -2.12
N PRO A 259 -14.45 14.30 -1.21
CA PRO A 259 -15.16 13.84 -0.03
C PRO A 259 -15.87 14.93 0.77
N GLU A 260 -15.23 16.08 0.97
CA GLU A 260 -15.77 17.26 1.64
C GLU A 260 -16.95 17.92 0.91
N GLU A 261 -17.11 17.69 -0.39
CA GLU A 261 -18.20 18.21 -1.22
C GLU A 261 -19.40 17.24 -1.27
N SER A 262 -19.22 16.00 -0.80
CA SER A 262 -20.30 15.02 -0.74
C SER A 262 -21.26 15.30 0.41
N LEU A 263 -22.52 14.88 0.29
CA LEU A 263 -23.53 15.04 1.35
C LEU A 263 -23.12 14.38 2.68
N GLY A 264 -22.31 13.33 2.62
CA GLY A 264 -21.80 12.62 3.79
C GLY A 264 -20.51 13.20 4.39
N GLY A 265 -19.93 14.21 3.74
CA GLY A 265 -18.67 14.84 4.12
C GLY A 265 -17.45 13.91 4.06
N ARG A 266 -16.28 14.48 4.37
CA ARG A 266 -15.04 13.72 4.46
C ARG A 266 -15.04 12.83 5.70
N ARG A 267 -14.64 11.58 5.51
CA ARG A 267 -14.45 10.59 6.57
C ARG A 267 -12.98 10.23 6.68
N GLN A 268 -12.62 9.69 7.82
CA GLN A 268 -11.27 9.29 8.20
C GLN A 268 -10.60 8.27 7.26
N PHE A 269 -11.37 7.49 6.52
CA PHE A 269 -10.87 6.51 5.55
C PHE A 269 -10.70 7.06 4.13
N HIS A 270 -11.19 8.28 3.85
CA HIS A 270 -11.03 8.86 2.53
C HIS A 270 -9.60 9.37 2.33
N GLY A 271 -9.01 9.07 1.17
CA GLY A 271 -7.67 9.55 0.86
C GLY A 271 -7.66 11.03 0.54
N ALA A 272 -6.50 11.68 0.75
CA ALA A 272 -6.34 13.11 0.48
C ALA A 272 -6.55 13.47 -1.01
N LYS A 273 -6.20 12.57 -1.93
CA LYS A 273 -6.33 12.74 -3.39
C LYS A 273 -7.56 12.03 -3.97
N GLU A 274 -8.47 11.56 -3.12
CA GLU A 274 -9.67 10.84 -3.55
C GLU A 274 -10.71 11.78 -4.14
N LEU A 275 -11.33 11.32 -5.22
CA LEU A 275 -12.46 11.94 -5.89
C LEU A 275 -13.55 10.91 -6.14
N PHE A 276 -14.79 11.39 -6.25
CA PHE A 276 -15.96 10.60 -6.58
C PHE A 276 -16.52 11.03 -7.93
N LEU A 277 -16.59 10.10 -8.87
CA LEU A 277 -17.16 10.38 -10.18
C LEU A 277 -18.68 10.52 -10.04
N SER A 278 -19.22 11.71 -10.29
CA SER A 278 -20.65 11.95 -10.08
C SER A 278 -21.52 11.65 -11.31
N ASP A 279 -22.84 11.62 -11.14
CA ASP A 279 -23.83 11.69 -12.22
C ASP A 279 -24.18 13.14 -12.62
N HIS A 280 -23.47 14.15 -12.08
CA HIS A 280 -23.71 15.56 -12.38
C HIS A 280 -22.96 15.98 -13.65
N TYR A 281 -23.75 16.39 -14.65
CA TYR A 281 -23.27 16.98 -15.91
C TYR A 281 -23.64 18.45 -16.00
N ASP A 282 -22.78 19.21 -16.64
CA ASP A 282 -23.00 20.64 -16.85
C ASP A 282 -22.31 21.13 -18.12
N VAL A 283 -22.61 22.35 -18.57
CA VAL A 283 -21.95 23.05 -19.67
C VAL A 283 -21.32 24.33 -19.15
N GLN A 284 -20.00 24.41 -19.26
CA GLN A 284 -19.21 25.53 -18.77
C GLN A 284 -18.48 26.26 -19.90
N SER A 285 -18.16 27.53 -19.68
CA SER A 285 -17.25 28.25 -20.59
C SER A 285 -15.85 27.65 -20.50
N ALA A 286 -15.19 27.42 -21.63
CA ALA A 286 -13.81 26.92 -21.64
C ALA A 286 -12.82 27.86 -20.93
N GLN A 287 -13.18 29.14 -20.76
CA GLN A 287 -12.39 30.13 -20.01
C GLN A 287 -12.30 29.80 -18.51
N THR A 288 -13.16 28.92 -17.99
CA THR A 288 -13.12 28.47 -16.60
C THR A 288 -12.06 27.39 -16.35
N VAL A 289 -11.46 26.83 -17.40
CA VAL A 289 -10.40 25.82 -17.29
C VAL A 289 -9.12 26.47 -16.76
N GLU A 290 -8.61 25.98 -15.63
CA GLU A 290 -7.35 26.46 -15.03
C GLU A 290 -6.14 25.62 -15.44
N GLY A 291 -6.35 24.33 -15.69
CA GLY A 291 -5.25 23.43 -16.05
C GLY A 291 -5.70 22.00 -16.26
N LYS A 292 -4.80 21.18 -16.80
CA LYS A 292 -4.99 19.73 -16.92
C LYS A 292 -4.67 19.06 -15.58
N CYS A 293 -5.42 18.01 -15.26
CA CYS A 293 -5.11 17.09 -14.17
C CYS A 293 -5.26 15.64 -14.66
N ILE A 294 -4.90 14.68 -13.82
CA ILE A 294 -5.08 13.25 -14.11
C ILE A 294 -5.90 12.62 -13.00
N VAL A 295 -6.97 11.92 -13.37
CA VAL A 295 -7.74 11.12 -12.42
C VAL A 295 -7.52 9.65 -12.75
N HIS A 296 -6.76 8.98 -11.90
CA HIS A 296 -6.43 7.56 -12.03
C HIS A 296 -7.56 6.68 -11.50
N SER A 297 -7.62 5.43 -11.96
CA SER A 297 -8.28 4.39 -11.18
C SER A 297 -7.51 4.17 -9.88
N PHE A 298 -8.18 3.71 -8.82
CA PHE A 298 -7.51 3.44 -7.55
C PHE A 298 -6.32 2.47 -7.70
N LYS A 299 -6.44 1.42 -8.52
CA LYS A 299 -5.35 0.48 -8.81
C LYS A 299 -4.14 1.12 -9.49
N ASN A 300 -4.37 2.01 -10.46
CA ASN A 300 -3.28 2.65 -11.18
C ASN A 300 -2.59 3.68 -10.28
N TYR A 301 -3.37 4.41 -9.48
CA TYR A 301 -2.84 5.38 -8.53
C TYR A 301 -1.91 4.74 -7.50
N THR A 302 -2.23 3.55 -6.97
CA THR A 302 -1.36 2.87 -5.99
C THR A 302 -0.06 2.33 -6.59
N LYS A 303 0.03 2.21 -7.91
CA LYS A 303 1.22 1.78 -8.65
C LYS A 303 2.15 2.95 -9.00
N LEU A 304 1.76 4.20 -8.76
CA LEU A 304 2.59 5.38 -9.04
C LEU A 304 3.77 5.46 -8.08
N GLU A 305 4.99 5.56 -8.63
CA GLU A 305 6.21 5.80 -7.85
C GLU A 305 6.17 7.19 -7.19
N ASN A 306 5.77 8.20 -7.96
CA ASN A 306 5.61 9.58 -7.53
C ASN A 306 4.20 10.05 -7.88
N VAL A 307 3.51 10.63 -6.90
CA VAL A 307 2.21 11.24 -7.11
C VAL A 307 2.41 12.74 -7.25
N GLY A 308 2.08 13.26 -8.42
CA GLY A 308 2.13 14.68 -8.72
C GLY A 308 1.07 15.49 -7.97
N ALA A 309 1.24 16.81 -7.99
CA ALA A 309 0.29 17.72 -7.37
C ALA A 309 -1.13 17.55 -7.94
N GLU A 310 -1.23 17.34 -9.25
CA GLU A 310 -2.50 17.21 -9.99
C GLU A 310 -2.89 15.77 -10.34
N ASP A 311 -2.32 14.81 -9.63
CA ASP A 311 -2.75 13.42 -9.66
C ASP A 311 -3.81 13.17 -8.58
N TYR A 312 -4.97 12.71 -9.04
CA TYR A 312 -6.10 12.30 -8.22
C TYR A 312 -6.45 10.85 -8.51
N TYR A 313 -7.30 10.24 -7.68
CA TYR A 313 -7.85 8.93 -7.99
C TYR A 313 -9.35 8.88 -7.71
N CYS A 314 -10.02 8.05 -8.50
CA CYS A 314 -11.44 7.76 -8.32
C CYS A 314 -11.64 6.27 -8.09
N ARG A 315 -12.42 5.96 -7.06
CA ARG A 315 -12.75 4.59 -6.68
C ARG A 315 -14.24 4.28 -6.79
N PHE A 316 -15.08 5.30 -6.63
CA PHE A 316 -16.53 5.14 -6.53
C PHE A 316 -17.25 6.13 -7.41
N GLU A 317 -18.43 5.70 -7.88
CA GLU A 317 -19.40 6.62 -8.45
C GLU A 317 -20.34 7.14 -7.37
N TYR A 318 -20.72 8.40 -7.49
CA TYR A 318 -21.51 9.15 -6.51
C TYR A 318 -22.74 9.74 -7.19
N LYS A 319 -23.91 9.54 -6.59
CA LYS A 319 -25.16 10.14 -7.04
C LYS A 319 -25.36 11.47 -6.33
N ALA A 320 -25.14 12.57 -7.03
CA ALA A 320 -25.08 13.91 -6.43
C ALA A 320 -26.41 14.30 -5.75
N ALA A 321 -27.54 13.91 -6.33
CA ALA A 321 -28.87 14.23 -5.81
C ALA A 321 -29.24 13.45 -4.54
N THR A 322 -28.79 12.20 -4.42
CA THR A 322 -29.21 11.30 -3.31
C THR A 322 -28.12 11.07 -2.27
N GLY A 323 -26.88 11.45 -2.56
CA GLY A 323 -25.72 11.14 -1.72
C GLY A 323 -25.32 9.65 -1.75
N ALA A 324 -25.97 8.84 -2.60
CA ALA A 324 -25.72 7.42 -2.68
C ALA A 324 -24.45 7.13 -3.47
N PHE A 325 -23.75 6.07 -3.09
CA PHE A 325 -22.68 5.49 -3.88
C PHE A 325 -23.21 4.25 -4.59
N THR A 326 -22.81 4.01 -5.84
CA THR A 326 -23.32 2.84 -6.57
C THR A 326 -22.91 1.53 -5.87
N PRO A 327 -23.83 0.54 -5.75
CA PRO A 327 -23.77 -0.45 -4.66
C PRO A 327 -22.67 -1.52 -4.78
N ASP A 328 -22.07 -1.72 -5.96
CA ASP A 328 -21.23 -2.91 -6.21
C ASP A 328 -19.81 -2.84 -5.65
N ARG A 329 -19.39 -1.72 -5.06
CA ARG A 329 -18.06 -1.61 -4.44
C ARG A 329 -18.08 -1.18 -2.97
N VAL A 330 -19.26 -0.84 -2.42
CA VAL A 330 -19.40 -0.38 -1.03
C VAL A 330 -19.31 -1.54 -0.03
N ALA A 331 -19.81 -2.74 -0.37
CA ALA A 331 -19.64 -3.93 0.47
C ALA A 331 -18.16 -4.37 0.62
N LYS A 332 -17.32 -4.08 -0.37
CA LYS A 332 -15.86 -4.30 -0.33
C LYS A 332 -15.10 -3.27 0.52
N ILE A 333 -15.73 -2.14 0.90
CA ILE A 333 -15.12 -1.07 1.71
C ILE A 333 -14.74 -1.58 3.10
N LYS A 334 -15.52 -2.46 3.73
CA LYS A 334 -15.16 -2.99 5.07
C LYS A 334 -13.82 -3.74 5.06
N VAL A 335 -13.45 -4.35 3.93
CA VAL A 335 -12.23 -5.16 3.81
C VAL A 335 -11.04 -4.30 3.35
N THR A 336 -11.23 -3.41 2.39
CA THR A 336 -10.16 -2.59 1.80
C THR A 336 -9.86 -1.28 2.54
N ALA A 337 -10.86 -0.64 3.16
CA ALA A 337 -10.60 0.52 4.01
C ALA A 337 -9.76 0.12 5.24
N ARG A 338 -9.97 -1.08 5.81
CA ARG A 338 -9.09 -1.63 6.84
C ARG A 338 -7.63 -1.78 6.40
N ILE A 339 -7.36 -1.86 5.10
CA ILE A 339 -6.03 -2.09 4.51
C ILE A 339 -5.24 -0.80 4.33
N LEU A 340 -5.90 0.30 3.96
CA LEU A 340 -5.26 1.62 3.87
C LEU A 340 -5.28 2.39 5.19
N GLN A 341 -6.22 2.09 6.10
CA GLN A 341 -6.33 2.76 7.40
C GLN A 341 -5.17 2.46 8.36
N VAL A 342 -4.36 1.43 8.08
CA VAL A 342 -3.18 1.07 8.88
C VAL A 342 -2.08 2.15 8.82
N GLY A 343 -2.19 3.11 7.89
CA GLY A 343 -1.31 4.28 7.86
C GLY A 343 -1.73 5.43 8.79
N LEU A 344 -3.01 5.59 9.15
CA LEU A 344 -3.50 6.91 9.59
C LEU A 344 -4.55 7.00 10.72
N ASN A 345 -5.14 5.92 11.26
CA ASN A 345 -6.09 6.06 12.40
C ASN A 345 -5.86 5.08 13.55
N PHE A 346 -4.70 5.17 14.20
CA PHE A 346 -4.52 4.73 15.58
C PHE A 346 -3.72 5.78 16.37
N ILE A 347 -4.21 7.02 16.42
CA ILE A 347 -3.76 8.04 17.38
C ILE A 347 -4.99 8.74 17.97
N LYS A 348 -5.44 8.22 19.13
CA LYS A 348 -6.09 8.90 20.29
C LYS A 348 -7.38 9.70 20.00
N GLY A 349 -8.50 9.55 20.71
CA GLY A 349 -8.79 8.92 22.00
C GLY A 349 -10.02 9.61 22.62
N ASN A 350 -10.68 8.92 23.55
CA ASN A 350 -11.51 9.38 24.70
C ASN A 350 -12.71 8.44 24.89
N SER A 351 -13.21 8.09 26.07
CA SER A 351 -12.76 7.99 27.48
C SER A 351 -14.08 7.84 28.28
N PHE A 352 -14.03 7.17 29.44
CA PHE A 352 -15.12 6.96 30.43
C PHE A 352 -16.16 5.88 30.05
N ASN A 353 -16.49 4.88 30.89
CA ASN A 353 -16.61 4.91 32.35
C ASN A 353 -15.94 3.72 33.05
N HIS A 354 -15.21 4.05 34.12
CA HIS A 354 -15.03 3.19 35.27
C HIS A 354 -16.22 3.45 36.20
N VAL A 355 -17.11 2.48 36.40
CA VAL A 355 -17.91 2.38 37.63
C VAL A 355 -17.89 0.92 38.05
N ASN A 356 -17.21 0.66 39.16
CA ASN A 356 -17.45 -0.54 39.95
C ASN A 356 -18.85 -0.43 40.57
N SER A 357 -19.72 -1.40 40.36
CA SER A 357 -20.58 -1.87 41.45
C SER A 357 -21.04 -3.31 41.24
N VAL A 358 -20.82 -4.07 42.30
CA VAL A 358 -21.30 -5.41 42.62
C VAL A 358 -22.83 -5.54 42.51
N ALA A 359 -23.32 -6.66 41.97
CA ALA A 359 -24.51 -7.44 42.38
C ALA A 359 -24.77 -8.51 41.29
N ASN A 360 -24.63 -9.81 41.59
CA ASN A 360 -25.74 -10.71 41.97
C ASN A 360 -26.99 -10.56 41.08
N ASP A 361 -27.29 -11.52 40.21
CA ASP A 361 -28.17 -12.65 40.53
C ASP A 361 -28.54 -13.49 39.29
N HIS A 362 -28.72 -14.77 39.57
CA HIS A 362 -29.41 -15.84 38.84
C HIS A 362 -30.44 -15.45 37.76
N LEU A 363 -30.32 -16.01 36.54
CA LEU A 363 -31.06 -17.17 36.01
C LEU A 363 -30.71 -17.42 34.54
#